data_AF-A0A072P635-F1
#
_entry.id   AF-A0A072P635-F1
#
_cell.length_a   1.000
_cell.length_b   1.000
_cell.length_c   1.000
_cell.angle_alpha   90.00
_cell.angle_beta   90.00
_cell.angle_gamma   90.00
#
_symmetry.space_group_name_H-M   'P 1'
#
loop_
_entity.id
_entity.type
_entity.pdbx_description
1 polymer ?
#
loop_
_entity_poly.entity_id
_entity_poly.type
_entity_poly.pdbx_seq_one_letter_code
_entity_poly.pdbx_strand_id
1 'polypeptide(L)'
;MFGVSQIIGALLMYGVGRIDTSFHTWRLMFLICGALTIITGVVFLWLMPRDTSTAWFLTERERTLAAARLALDRATRDRTNFNWPQAKEAFTDPRTYMYALMGITITLPTAIVKFSSIVIQGFGFSDFQTLLVGLPGGALAFCLVWIGALVPTHYPNARCYTGLFVVAMPLLGSLLLLLLPASKNWGIVVSTWFAGSTAPPLNIVLGLLASNVRGNTKKSVVGAIFFIIFCVGSIASPQFWQAADAPRYRKGCIVSVCSWAVLLTMLMTFLFTAKRSNAKRDLKAQEDSDYSEQGVPVSVDSDHTERQDCRFRYTH
;
A
#
# COMPACT_ATOMS: atom_id res chain seq x y z
N MET A 1 9.97 -1.76 -2.86
CA MET A 1 10.64 -3.07 -2.62
C MET A 1 9.84 -4.26 -3.16
N PHE A 2 8.50 -4.23 -3.10
CA PHE A 2 7.63 -5.34 -3.56
C PHE A 2 7.94 -5.90 -4.96
N GLY A 3 8.13 -5.05 -5.97
CA GLY A 3 8.42 -5.53 -7.34
C GLY A 3 9.80 -6.18 -7.48
N VAL A 4 10.81 -5.71 -6.74
CA VAL A 4 12.16 -6.30 -6.75
C VAL A 4 12.14 -7.69 -6.12
N SER A 5 11.45 -7.86 -4.99
CA SER A 5 11.30 -9.19 -4.37
C SER A 5 10.56 -10.17 -5.28
N GLN A 6 9.59 -9.70 -6.07
CA GLN A 6 8.87 -10.55 -7.01
C GLN A 6 9.77 -11.01 -8.17
N ILE A 7 10.60 -10.11 -8.72
CA ILE A 7 11.54 -10.43 -9.80
C ILE A 7 12.64 -11.37 -9.31
N ILE A 8 13.33 -11.01 -8.22
CA ILE A 8 14.42 -11.82 -7.67
C ILE A 8 13.90 -13.17 -7.18
N GLY A 9 12.74 -13.19 -6.51
CA GLY A 9 12.10 -14.42 -6.04
C GLY A 9 11.74 -15.35 -7.19
N ALA A 10 11.17 -14.83 -8.28
CA ALA A 10 10.86 -15.64 -9.46
C ALA A 10 12.13 -16.18 -10.16
N LEU A 11 13.19 -15.38 -10.26
CA LEU A 11 14.47 -15.81 -10.83
C LEU A 11 15.17 -16.87 -9.97
N LEU A 12 15.17 -16.69 -8.65
CA LEU A 12 15.73 -17.67 -7.71
C LEU A 12 14.93 -18.98 -7.79
N MET A 13 13.61 -18.90 -7.84
CA MET A 13 12.76 -20.08 -8.01
C MET A 13 13.00 -20.80 -9.34
N TYR A 14 13.21 -20.05 -10.42
CA TYR A 14 13.54 -20.61 -11.72
C TYR A 14 14.91 -21.30 -11.73
N GLY A 15 15.92 -20.71 -11.09
CA GLY A 15 17.26 -21.28 -10.98
C GLY A 15 17.27 -22.57 -10.17
N VAL A 16 16.62 -22.58 -9.00
CA VAL A 16 16.47 -23.75 -8.14
C VAL A 16 15.64 -24.85 -8.82
N GLY A 17 14.66 -24.45 -9.62
CA GLY A 17 13.79 -25.32 -10.40
C GLY A 17 14.48 -26.24 -11.39
N ARG A 18 15.68 -25.87 -11.87
CA ARG A 18 16.44 -26.61 -12.87
C ARG A 18 17.46 -27.57 -12.27
N ILE A 19 17.62 -27.58 -10.95
CA ILE A 19 18.60 -28.41 -10.27
C ILE A 19 17.96 -29.78 -10.00
N ASP A 20 18.38 -30.79 -10.76
CA ASP A 20 18.05 -32.18 -10.46
C ASP A 20 18.78 -32.61 -9.17
N THR A 21 18.05 -32.60 -8.08
CA THR A 21 18.51 -33.08 -6.78
C THR A 21 17.55 -34.16 -6.28
N SER A 22 18.02 -35.02 -5.37
CA SER A 22 17.18 -36.04 -4.73
C SER A 22 16.03 -35.44 -3.89
N PHE A 23 16.02 -34.13 -3.66
CA PHE A 23 15.01 -33.43 -2.88
C PHE A 23 13.96 -32.77 -3.78
N HIS A 24 12.71 -32.74 -3.30
CA HIS A 24 11.67 -31.99 -3.99
C HIS A 24 12.01 -30.50 -4.01
N THR A 25 11.92 -29.88 -5.18
CA THR A 25 12.31 -28.48 -5.46
C THR A 25 11.76 -27.48 -4.44
N TRP A 26 10.51 -27.65 -4.00
CA TRP A 26 9.87 -26.75 -3.02
C TRP A 26 10.58 -26.73 -1.66
N ARG A 27 11.17 -27.86 -1.21
CA ARG A 27 11.93 -27.92 0.05
C ARG A 27 13.23 -27.13 -0.06
N LEU A 28 13.91 -27.25 -1.19
CA LEU A 28 15.15 -26.52 -1.46
C LEU A 28 14.89 -25.01 -1.47
N MET A 29 13.76 -24.58 -2.04
CA MET A 29 13.34 -23.17 -2.03
C MET A 29 13.16 -22.63 -0.61
N PHE A 30 12.47 -23.35 0.27
CA PHE A 30 12.31 -22.93 1.66
C PHE A 30 13.63 -22.90 2.43
N LEU A 31 14.52 -23.86 2.18
CA LEU A 31 15.82 -23.91 2.84
C LEU A 31 16.72 -22.72 2.44
N ILE A 32 16.78 -22.41 1.14
CA ILE A 32 17.60 -21.29 0.63
C ILE A 32 17.05 -19.95 1.13
N CYS A 33 15.74 -19.72 0.99
CA CYS A 33 15.11 -18.49 1.45
C CYS A 33 15.24 -18.33 2.97
N GLY A 34 15.06 -19.42 3.74
CA GLY A 34 15.22 -19.43 5.19
C GLY A 34 16.67 -19.21 5.64
N ALA A 35 17.65 -19.79 4.96
CA ALA A 35 19.06 -19.54 5.25
C ALA A 35 19.43 -18.09 4.97
N LEU A 36 18.96 -17.53 3.84
CA LEU A 36 19.19 -16.13 3.50
C LEU A 36 18.58 -15.19 4.55
N THR A 37 17.36 -15.46 5.02
CA THR A 37 16.73 -14.63 6.06
C THR A 37 17.48 -14.71 7.38
N ILE A 38 17.94 -15.90 7.79
CA ILE A 38 18.76 -16.08 9.01
C ILE A 38 20.07 -15.28 8.87
N ILE A 39 20.79 -15.42 7.76
CA ILE A 39 22.04 -14.68 7.52
C ILE A 39 21.80 -13.18 7.58
N THR A 40 20.76 -12.68 6.88
CA THR A 40 20.42 -11.24 6.94
C THR A 40 20.03 -10.79 8.34
N GLY A 41 19.36 -11.63 9.14
CA GLY A 41 19.02 -11.34 10.53
C GLY A 41 20.25 -11.26 11.43
N VAL A 42 21.21 -12.18 11.27
CA VAL A 42 22.50 -12.14 12.00
C VAL A 42 23.31 -10.90 11.62
N VAL A 43 23.39 -10.58 10.33
CA VAL A 43 24.04 -9.35 9.86
C VAL A 43 23.33 -8.12 10.43
N PHE A 44 22.00 -8.12 10.48
CA PHE A 44 21.23 -7.02 11.06
C PHE A 44 21.52 -6.82 12.55
N LEU A 45 21.68 -7.90 13.33
CA LEU A 45 22.06 -7.80 14.75
C LEU A 45 23.44 -7.17 14.97
N TRP A 46 24.37 -7.37 14.04
CA TRP A 46 25.70 -6.78 14.10
C TRP A 46 25.76 -5.36 13.53
N LEU A 47 25.01 -5.10 12.46
CA LEU A 47 25.10 -3.85 11.70
C LEU A 47 24.13 -2.77 12.19
N MET A 48 23.02 -3.14 12.86
CA MET A 48 22.00 -2.19 13.33
C MET A 48 22.49 -1.48 14.60
N PRO A 49 22.74 -0.16 14.55
CA PRO A 49 23.06 0.62 15.73
C PRO A 49 21.84 0.72 16.65
N ARG A 50 22.05 0.54 17.96
CA ARG A 50 20.97 0.56 18.97
C ARG A 50 20.41 1.96 19.22
N ASP A 51 21.23 2.99 18.98
CA ASP A 51 20.88 4.40 19.22
C ASP A 51 21.47 5.31 18.15
N THR A 52 20.92 6.52 18.02
CA THR A 52 21.45 7.58 17.13
C THR A 52 22.90 7.95 17.47
N SER A 53 23.34 7.72 18.71
CA SER A 53 24.72 7.91 19.17
C SER A 53 25.69 6.84 18.67
N THR A 54 25.23 5.61 18.47
CA THR A 54 26.04 4.45 18.01
C THR A 54 25.95 4.24 16.50
N ALA A 55 25.26 5.12 15.77
CA ALA A 55 25.10 5.00 14.34
C ALA A 55 26.40 5.23 13.57
N TRP A 56 27.05 4.12 13.20
CA TRP A 56 28.35 4.10 12.52
C TRP A 56 28.35 4.80 11.16
N PHE A 57 27.19 4.93 10.51
CA PHE A 57 27.04 5.58 9.20
C PHE A 57 26.83 7.10 9.26
N LEU A 58 26.63 7.68 10.45
CA LEU A 58 26.37 9.12 10.63
C LEU A 58 27.61 9.84 11.18
N THR A 59 27.93 10.99 10.59
CA THR A 59 28.91 11.93 11.15
C THR A 59 28.38 12.59 12.44
N GLU A 60 29.26 13.12 13.28
CA GLU A 60 28.88 13.69 14.57
C GLU A 60 27.83 14.81 14.47
N ARG A 61 27.94 15.66 13.43
CA ARG A 61 26.93 16.69 13.11
C ARG A 61 25.60 16.09 12.68
N GLU A 62 25.59 15.01 11.91
CA GLU A 62 24.35 14.37 11.49
C GLU A 62 23.71 13.59 12.65
N ARG A 63 24.50 13.03 13.58
CA ARG A 63 23.99 12.37 14.79
C ARG A 63 23.23 13.34 15.68
N THR A 64 23.76 14.53 15.93
CA THR A 64 23.06 15.56 16.74
C THR A 64 21.77 16.02 16.07
N LEU A 65 21.79 16.22 14.75
CA LEU A 65 20.60 16.61 13.98
C LEU A 65 19.56 15.49 13.92
N ALA A 66 19.99 14.23 13.76
CA ALA A 66 19.13 13.05 13.80
C ALA A 66 18.53 12.84 15.20
N ALA A 67 19.31 13.03 16.27
CA ALA A 67 18.83 12.94 17.65
C ALA A 67 17.80 14.05 17.95
N ALA A 68 18.05 15.28 17.50
CA ALA A 68 17.09 16.38 17.65
C ALA A 68 15.78 16.11 16.89
N ARG A 69 15.86 15.58 15.66
CA ARG A 69 14.67 15.15 14.89
C ARG A 69 13.93 14.01 15.56
N LEU A 70 14.65 13.00 16.07
CA LEU A 70 14.05 11.87 16.76
C LEU A 70 13.39 12.29 18.08
N ALA A 71 14.01 13.21 18.83
CA ALA A 71 13.43 13.78 20.04
C ALA A 71 12.14 14.57 19.74
N LEU A 72 12.15 15.35 18.65
CA LEU A 72 10.97 16.08 18.18
C LEU A 72 9.85 15.10 17.74
N ASP A 73 10.19 14.07 16.96
CA ASP A 73 9.21 13.07 16.51
C ASP A 73 8.68 12.23 17.69
N ARG A 74 9.53 11.88 18.68
CA ARG A 74 9.10 11.19 19.91
C ARG A 74 8.19 12.06 20.78
N ALA A 75 8.53 13.33 20.98
CA ALA A 75 7.72 14.27 21.77
C ALA A 75 6.31 14.46 21.16
N THR A 76 6.22 14.48 19.83
CA THR A 76 4.96 14.67 19.11
C THR A 76 4.16 13.37 18.90
N ARG A 77 4.81 12.21 18.84
CA ARG A 77 4.21 10.98 18.29
C ARG A 77 4.19 9.78 19.24
N ASP A 78 5.07 9.73 20.24
CA ASP A 78 5.27 8.57 21.12
C ASP A 78 4.73 8.81 22.54
N ARG A 79 3.50 9.30 22.64
CA ARG A 79 2.81 9.41 23.94
C ARG A 79 2.20 8.07 24.31
N THR A 80 2.69 7.46 25.38
CA THR A 80 2.17 6.20 25.94
C THR A 80 0.76 6.33 26.56
N ASN A 81 0.24 7.54 26.72
CA ASN A 81 -1.07 7.79 27.33
C ASN A 81 -2.19 7.64 26.28
N PHE A 82 -3.05 6.66 26.52
CA PHE A 82 -4.21 6.38 25.66
C PHE A 82 -5.33 7.42 25.90
N ASN A 83 -5.71 8.15 24.85
CA ASN A 83 -6.70 9.22 24.92
C ASN A 83 -8.07 8.73 24.43
N TRP A 84 -9.01 8.46 25.35
CA TRP A 84 -10.33 7.94 25.02
C TRP A 84 -11.20 8.86 24.14
N PRO A 85 -11.23 10.19 24.38
CA PRO A 85 -11.81 11.13 23.43
C PRO A 85 -11.31 10.97 21.99
N GLN A 86 -10.01 10.80 21.77
CA GLN A 86 -9.44 10.58 20.43
C GLN A 86 -9.88 9.24 19.83
N ALA A 87 -9.97 8.19 20.66
CA ALA A 87 -10.48 6.90 20.22
C ALA A 87 -11.95 7.00 19.78
N LYS A 88 -12.81 7.67 20.56
CA LYS A 88 -14.22 7.91 20.19
C LYS A 88 -14.33 8.76 18.92
N GLU A 89 -13.45 9.75 18.75
CA GLU A 89 -13.35 10.50 17.49
C GLU A 89 -13.00 9.58 16.31
N ALA A 90 -12.03 8.66 16.48
CA ALA A 90 -11.65 7.70 15.45
C ALA A 90 -12.85 6.86 14.95
N PHE A 91 -13.71 6.40 15.85
CA PHE A 91 -14.90 5.60 15.52
C PHE A 91 -16.07 6.40 14.94
N THR A 92 -16.14 7.70 15.22
CA THR A 92 -17.23 8.56 14.72
C THR A 92 -16.85 9.32 13.45
N ASP A 93 -15.57 9.30 13.07
CA ASP A 93 -15.10 10.02 11.89
C ASP A 93 -15.44 9.26 10.60
N PRO A 94 -16.23 9.83 9.68
CA PRO A 94 -16.54 9.20 8.39
C PRO A 94 -15.29 8.89 7.56
N ARG A 95 -14.18 9.62 7.75
CA ARG A 95 -12.92 9.37 7.03
C ARG A 95 -12.28 8.02 7.41
N THR A 96 -12.44 7.57 8.66
CA THR A 96 -12.00 6.25 9.10
C THR A 96 -12.66 5.15 8.28
N TYR A 97 -13.98 5.26 8.08
CA TYR A 97 -14.75 4.31 7.27
C TYR A 97 -14.40 4.40 5.78
N MET A 98 -14.04 5.57 5.27
CA MET A 98 -13.50 5.69 3.90
C MET A 98 -12.19 4.90 3.75
N TYR A 99 -11.24 5.03 4.68
CA TYR A 99 -9.99 4.27 4.62
C TYR A 99 -10.22 2.77 4.77
N ALA A 100 -11.11 2.35 5.66
CA ALA A 100 -11.56 0.97 5.79
C ALA A 100 -12.11 0.42 4.46
N LEU A 101 -12.99 1.17 3.80
CA LEU A 101 -13.58 0.78 2.53
C LEU A 101 -12.53 0.72 1.40
N MET A 102 -11.55 1.62 1.41
CA MET A 102 -10.39 1.54 0.51
C MET A 102 -9.55 0.28 0.79
N GLY A 103 -9.39 -0.13 2.04
CA GLY A 103 -8.66 -1.35 2.43
C GLY A 103 -9.29 -2.64 1.90
N ILE A 104 -10.61 -2.79 2.05
CA ILE A 104 -11.32 -3.98 1.53
C ILE A 104 -11.36 -4.02 0.00
N THR A 105 -11.55 -2.88 -0.66
CA THR A 105 -11.59 -2.82 -2.14
C THR A 105 -10.24 -3.09 -2.80
N ILE A 106 -9.12 -2.83 -2.11
CA ILE A 106 -7.78 -3.22 -2.59
C ILE A 106 -7.50 -4.71 -2.39
N THR A 107 -8.05 -5.32 -1.34
CA THR A 107 -7.76 -6.72 -0.98
C THR A 107 -8.64 -7.73 -1.71
N LEU A 108 -9.90 -7.39 -2.00
CA LEU A 108 -10.81 -8.25 -2.78
C LEU A 108 -10.23 -8.74 -4.12
N PRO A 109 -9.53 -7.93 -4.94
CA PRO A 109 -8.94 -8.41 -6.19
C PRO A 109 -7.62 -9.19 -6.02
N THR A 110 -7.05 -9.31 -4.81
CA THR A 110 -5.70 -9.89 -4.63
C THR A 110 -5.60 -11.37 -5.03
N ALA A 111 -6.69 -12.13 -4.96
CA ALA A 111 -6.74 -13.52 -5.42
C ALA A 111 -6.37 -13.66 -6.91
N ILE A 112 -6.56 -12.62 -7.74
CA ILE A 112 -6.29 -12.67 -9.18
C ILE A 112 -4.86 -13.14 -9.51
N VAL A 113 -3.87 -12.82 -8.68
CA VAL A 113 -2.46 -13.20 -8.89
C VAL A 113 -2.25 -14.71 -8.77
N LYS A 114 -3.03 -15.37 -7.90
CA LYS A 114 -2.96 -16.82 -7.72
C LYS A 114 -3.66 -17.52 -8.88
N PHE A 115 -4.87 -17.08 -9.21
CA PHE A 115 -5.66 -17.67 -10.28
C PHE A 115 -5.10 -17.38 -11.67
N SER A 116 -4.44 -16.23 -11.88
CA SER A 116 -3.76 -15.93 -13.14
C SER A 116 -2.69 -16.97 -13.47
N SER A 117 -1.92 -17.41 -12.46
CA SER A 117 -0.89 -18.43 -12.64
C SER A 117 -1.51 -19.76 -13.10
N ILE A 118 -2.65 -20.15 -12.50
CA ILE A 118 -3.40 -21.37 -12.88
C ILE A 118 -3.96 -21.25 -14.30
N VAL A 119 -4.52 -20.10 -14.66
CA VAL A 119 -5.06 -19.85 -16.01
C VAL A 119 -3.95 -19.90 -17.07
N ILE A 120 -2.77 -19.34 -16.76
CA ILE A 120 -1.61 -19.39 -17.65
C ILE A 120 -1.11 -20.83 -17.83
N GLN A 121 -1.04 -21.63 -16.77
CA GLN A 121 -0.73 -23.07 -16.87
C GLN A 121 -1.75 -23.81 -17.76
N GLY A 122 -3.03 -23.43 -17.68
CA GLY A 122 -4.10 -23.98 -18.53
C GLY A 122 -3.92 -23.75 -20.03
N PHE A 123 -3.09 -22.79 -20.45
CA PHE A 123 -2.75 -22.57 -21.86
C PHE A 123 -1.59 -23.45 -22.37
N GLY A 124 -1.07 -24.36 -21.54
CA GLY A 124 0.03 -25.26 -21.89
C GLY A 124 1.42 -24.71 -21.55
N PHE A 125 1.51 -23.60 -20.81
CA PHE A 125 2.78 -23.16 -20.24
C PHE A 125 3.17 -24.05 -19.06
N SER A 126 4.43 -24.45 -18.98
CA SER A 126 4.94 -25.17 -17.81
C SER A 126 5.00 -24.24 -16.58
N ASP A 127 5.07 -24.82 -15.38
CA ASP A 127 5.19 -24.07 -14.12
C ASP A 127 6.35 -23.06 -14.17
N PHE A 128 7.49 -23.48 -14.70
CA PHE A 128 8.68 -22.64 -14.85
C PHE A 128 8.50 -21.53 -15.87
N GLN A 129 7.81 -21.80 -16.99
CA GLN A 129 7.49 -20.77 -17.97
C GLN A 129 6.51 -19.76 -17.40
N THR A 130 5.54 -20.20 -16.59
CA THR A 130 4.55 -19.32 -15.94
C THR A 130 5.22 -18.33 -14.99
N LEU A 131 6.21 -18.78 -14.20
CA LEU A 131 7.06 -17.93 -13.36
C LEU A 131 7.80 -16.86 -14.18
N LEU A 132 8.41 -17.27 -15.31
CA LEU A 132 9.16 -16.38 -16.18
C LEU A 132 8.26 -15.33 -16.86
N VAL A 133 7.09 -15.78 -17.31
CA VAL A 133 6.04 -14.95 -17.91
C VAL A 133 5.45 -13.97 -16.89
N GLY A 134 5.58 -14.23 -15.58
CA GLY A 134 5.20 -13.30 -14.52
C GLY A 134 6.19 -12.15 -14.26
N LEU A 135 7.45 -12.27 -14.71
CA LEU A 135 8.50 -11.26 -14.45
C LEU A 135 8.12 -9.85 -14.92
N PRO A 136 7.56 -9.64 -16.13
CA PRO A 136 7.15 -8.32 -16.58
C PRO A 136 6.06 -7.70 -15.70
N GLY A 137 5.19 -8.52 -15.09
CA GLY A 137 4.20 -8.04 -14.11
C GLY A 137 4.84 -7.46 -12.86
N GLY A 138 5.92 -8.09 -12.36
CA GLY A 138 6.71 -7.57 -11.24
C GLY A 138 7.42 -6.25 -11.58
N ALA A 139 7.96 -6.14 -12.81
CA ALA A 139 8.57 -4.91 -13.31
C ALA A 139 7.55 -3.77 -13.47
N LEU A 140 6.35 -4.07 -13.99
CA LEU A 140 5.25 -3.12 -14.06
C LEU A 140 4.87 -2.61 -12.66
N ALA A 141 4.68 -3.51 -11.70
CA ALA A 141 4.37 -3.15 -10.32
C ALA A 141 5.49 -2.30 -9.70
N PHE A 142 6.76 -2.62 -9.98
CA PHE A 142 7.90 -1.79 -9.55
C PHE A 142 7.81 -0.37 -10.12
N CYS A 143 7.65 -0.22 -11.43
CA CYS A 143 7.52 1.08 -12.08
C CYS A 143 6.35 1.89 -11.52
N LEU A 144 5.18 1.27 -11.35
CA LEU A 144 3.99 1.95 -10.80
C LEU A 144 4.17 2.40 -9.34
N VAL A 145 4.88 1.61 -8.51
CA VAL A 145 5.22 2.05 -7.14
C VAL A 145 6.12 3.28 -7.18
N TRP A 146 7.13 3.30 -8.04
CA TRP A 146 8.04 4.45 -8.16
C TRP A 146 7.34 5.69 -8.72
N ILE A 147 6.45 5.53 -9.70
CA ILE A 147 5.61 6.64 -10.20
C ILE A 147 4.74 7.19 -9.05
N GLY A 148 4.09 6.32 -8.28
CA GLY A 148 3.28 6.72 -7.13
C GLY A 148 4.06 7.38 -6.00
N ALA A 149 5.37 7.12 -5.90
CA ALA A 149 6.24 7.71 -4.89
C ALA A 149 6.90 9.03 -5.36
N LEU A 150 7.49 9.05 -6.55
CA LEU A 150 8.29 10.18 -7.05
C LEU A 150 7.43 11.36 -7.50
N VAL A 151 6.31 11.09 -8.19
CA VAL A 151 5.50 12.19 -8.76
C VAL A 151 4.95 13.11 -7.65
N PRO A 152 4.42 12.62 -6.52
CA PRO A 152 4.01 13.49 -5.42
C PRO A 152 5.17 14.19 -4.70
N THR A 153 6.41 13.69 -4.81
CA THR A 153 7.59 14.35 -4.24
C THR A 153 8.02 15.55 -5.08
N HIS A 154 7.92 15.46 -6.40
CA HIS A 154 8.29 16.55 -7.31
C HIS A 154 7.15 17.54 -7.56
N TYR A 155 5.89 17.09 -7.51
CA TYR A 155 4.71 17.91 -7.77
C TYR A 155 3.81 18.01 -6.53
N PRO A 156 3.70 19.20 -5.91
CA PRO A 156 2.81 19.39 -4.76
C PRO A 156 1.34 19.20 -5.17
N ASN A 157 0.55 18.57 -4.30
CA ASN A 157 -0.88 18.23 -4.51
C ASN A 157 -1.17 17.25 -5.67
N ALA A 158 -0.16 16.53 -6.17
CA ALA A 158 -0.35 15.52 -7.22
C ALA A 158 -0.70 14.13 -6.67
N ARG A 159 -0.89 13.95 -5.36
CA ARG A 159 -0.90 12.63 -4.72
C ARG A 159 -2.17 11.82 -5.01
N CYS A 160 -3.34 12.45 -5.00
CA CYS A 160 -4.58 11.79 -5.40
C CYS A 160 -4.67 11.61 -6.92
N TYR A 161 -4.13 12.54 -7.71
CA TYR A 161 -4.09 12.42 -9.17
C TYR A 161 -3.23 11.23 -9.63
N THR A 162 -2.04 11.09 -9.02
CA THR A 162 -1.18 9.92 -9.21
C THR A 162 -1.84 8.65 -8.69
N GLY A 163 -2.55 8.71 -7.57
CA GLY A 163 -3.44 7.65 -7.08
C GLY A 163 -4.46 7.18 -8.10
N LEU A 164 -5.15 8.12 -8.74
CA LEU A 164 -6.16 7.84 -9.75
C LEU A 164 -5.55 7.11 -10.96
N PHE A 165 -4.41 7.59 -11.44
CA PHE A 165 -3.67 6.95 -12.54
C PHE A 165 -3.22 5.53 -12.17
N VAL A 166 -2.66 5.35 -10.98
CA VAL A 166 -2.15 4.07 -10.51
C VAL A 166 -3.27 3.06 -10.29
N VAL A 167 -4.46 3.48 -9.85
CA VAL A 167 -5.64 2.61 -9.71
C VAL A 167 -6.30 2.29 -11.05
N ALA A 168 -6.20 3.19 -12.04
CA ALA A 168 -6.71 2.94 -13.39
C ALA A 168 -5.99 1.77 -14.08
N MET A 169 -4.71 1.51 -13.77
CA MET A 169 -3.94 0.41 -14.34
C MET A 169 -4.49 -0.99 -14.01
N PRO A 170 -4.69 -1.38 -12.73
CA PRO A 170 -5.29 -2.66 -12.40
C PRO A 170 -6.78 -2.74 -12.74
N LEU A 171 -7.49 -1.62 -12.80
CA LEU A 171 -8.86 -1.57 -13.34
C LEU A 171 -8.87 -1.97 -14.82
N LEU A 172 -7.98 -1.39 -15.63
CA LEU A 172 -7.83 -1.73 -17.04
C LEU A 172 -7.47 -3.20 -17.22
N GLY A 173 -6.51 -3.72 -16.44
CA GLY A 173 -6.14 -5.13 -16.47
C GLY A 173 -7.30 -6.07 -16.14
N SER A 174 -8.09 -5.74 -15.11
CA SER A 174 -9.26 -6.52 -14.71
C SER A 174 -10.37 -6.48 -15.78
N LEU A 175 -10.56 -5.33 -16.43
CA LEU A 175 -11.53 -5.16 -17.51
C LEU A 175 -11.12 -5.93 -18.77
N LEU A 176 -9.85 -5.87 -19.14
CA LEU A 176 -9.30 -6.66 -20.25
C LEU A 176 -9.45 -8.16 -19.97
N LEU A 177 -9.16 -8.62 -18.75
CA LEU A 177 -9.33 -10.02 -18.37
C LEU A 177 -10.80 -10.48 -18.50
N LEU A 178 -11.75 -9.59 -18.19
CA LEU A 178 -13.18 -9.87 -18.33
C LEU A 178 -13.60 -9.96 -19.81
N LEU A 179 -13.20 -8.98 -20.63
CA LEU A 179 -13.70 -8.79 -22.00
C LEU A 179 -12.94 -9.58 -23.10
N LEU A 180 -11.66 -9.92 -22.88
CA LEU A 180 -10.80 -10.37 -23.99
C LEU A 180 -10.99 -11.86 -24.32
N PRO A 181 -11.36 -12.26 -25.55
CA PRO A 181 -11.66 -13.66 -25.87
C PRO A 181 -10.50 -14.62 -25.55
N ALA A 182 -10.85 -15.85 -25.13
CA ALA A 182 -9.89 -16.89 -24.74
C ALA A 182 -8.89 -17.30 -25.84
N SER A 183 -9.16 -16.92 -27.09
CA SER A 183 -8.27 -17.17 -28.23
C SER A 183 -6.98 -16.33 -28.22
N LYS A 184 -6.92 -15.24 -27.45
CA LYS A 184 -5.74 -14.36 -27.38
C LYS A 184 -4.89 -14.64 -26.13
N ASN A 185 -4.14 -15.74 -26.14
CA ASN A 185 -3.33 -16.21 -24.99
C ASN A 185 -2.43 -15.11 -24.39
N TRP A 186 -1.65 -14.41 -25.21
CA TRP A 186 -0.78 -13.32 -24.74
C TRP A 186 -1.52 -12.10 -24.22
N GLY A 187 -2.70 -11.80 -24.77
CA GLY A 187 -3.52 -10.70 -24.29
C GLY A 187 -4.05 -10.95 -22.87
N ILE A 188 -4.38 -12.21 -22.55
CA ILE A 188 -4.77 -12.61 -21.19
C ILE A 188 -3.59 -12.49 -20.23
N VAL A 189 -2.41 -12.97 -20.63
CA VAL A 189 -1.17 -12.83 -19.85
C VAL A 189 -0.89 -11.37 -19.51
N VAL A 190 -0.89 -10.46 -20.50
CA VAL A 190 -0.67 -9.02 -20.26
C VAL A 190 -1.74 -8.44 -19.35
N SER A 191 -3.00 -8.83 -19.53
CA SER A 191 -4.10 -8.40 -18.66
C SER A 191 -3.85 -8.79 -17.19
N THR A 192 -3.27 -9.97 -16.95
CA THR A 192 -2.93 -10.43 -15.59
C THR A 192 -1.79 -9.63 -14.96
N TRP A 193 -0.84 -9.09 -15.74
CA TRP A 193 0.22 -8.22 -15.25
C TRP A 193 -0.36 -6.91 -14.70
N PHE A 194 -1.26 -6.29 -15.45
CA PHE A 194 -1.96 -5.09 -15.01
C PHE A 194 -2.88 -5.38 -13.82
N ALA A 195 -3.72 -6.41 -13.91
CA ALA A 195 -4.67 -6.75 -12.86
C ALA A 195 -3.99 -7.17 -11.54
N GLY A 196 -2.82 -7.81 -11.62
CA GLY A 196 -2.02 -8.22 -10.48
C GLY A 196 -1.28 -7.07 -9.76
N SER A 197 -1.28 -5.86 -10.33
CA SER A 197 -0.60 -4.68 -9.77
C SER A 197 -1.39 -4.05 -8.61
N THR A 198 -1.59 -4.80 -7.53
CA THR A 198 -2.36 -4.40 -6.33
C THR A 198 -1.54 -3.62 -5.29
N ALA A 199 -0.21 -3.83 -5.25
CA ALA A 199 0.68 -3.19 -4.29
C ALA A 199 0.81 -1.65 -4.46
N PRO A 200 0.89 -1.09 -5.69
CA PRO A 200 0.99 0.36 -5.85
C PRO A 200 -0.24 1.14 -5.29
N PRO A 201 -1.51 0.76 -5.58
CA PRO A 201 -2.68 1.36 -4.94
C PRO A 201 -2.66 1.31 -3.41
N LEU A 202 -2.22 0.19 -2.83
CA LEU A 202 -2.11 0.02 -1.37
C LEU A 202 -1.17 1.05 -0.75
N ASN A 203 0.00 1.27 -1.35
CA ASN A 203 0.98 2.24 -0.85
C ASN A 203 0.44 3.67 -0.85
N ILE A 204 -0.37 4.02 -1.86
CA ILE A 204 -0.97 5.37 -1.95
C ILE A 204 -2.01 5.57 -0.85
N VAL A 205 -2.89 4.60 -0.62
CA VAL A 205 -3.90 4.68 0.44
C VAL A 205 -3.26 4.71 1.83
N LEU A 206 -2.28 3.85 2.11
CA LEU A 206 -1.52 3.89 3.36
C LEU A 206 -0.81 5.23 3.54
N GLY A 207 -0.25 5.76 2.45
CA GLY A 207 0.36 7.08 2.43
C GLY A 207 -0.62 8.21 2.77
N LEU A 208 -1.83 8.16 2.22
CA LEU A 208 -2.90 9.12 2.51
C LEU A 208 -3.39 8.99 3.96
N LEU A 209 -3.54 7.78 4.49
CA LEU A 209 -3.89 7.54 5.89
C LEU A 209 -2.81 8.11 6.81
N ALA A 210 -1.54 7.85 6.52
CA ALA A 210 -0.41 8.28 7.33
C ALA A 210 -0.23 9.80 7.39
N SER A 211 -0.60 10.52 6.32
CA SER A 211 -0.46 11.99 6.24
C SER A 211 -1.70 12.76 6.68
N ASN A 212 -2.90 12.15 6.59
CA ASN A 212 -4.16 12.85 6.85
C ASN A 212 -4.81 12.53 8.20
N VAL A 213 -4.32 11.53 8.93
CA VAL A 213 -4.79 11.21 10.29
C VAL A 213 -3.75 11.68 11.31
N ARG A 214 -4.18 12.56 12.23
CA ARG A 214 -3.36 13.08 13.34
C ARG A 214 -3.91 12.61 14.69
N GLY A 215 -3.10 12.76 15.73
CA GLY A 215 -3.36 12.22 17.06
C GLY A 215 -2.78 10.82 17.22
N ASN A 216 -1.99 10.58 18.27
CA ASN A 216 -1.31 9.30 18.45
C ASN A 216 -2.32 8.14 18.60
N THR A 217 -3.31 8.32 19.48
CA THR A 217 -4.33 7.29 19.74
C THR A 217 -5.24 7.09 18.52
N LYS A 218 -5.69 8.20 17.90
CA LYS A 218 -6.55 8.14 16.70
C LYS A 218 -5.87 7.43 15.55
N LYS A 219 -4.61 7.77 15.25
CA LYS A 219 -3.85 7.14 14.16
C LYS A 219 -3.67 5.64 14.36
N SER A 220 -3.38 5.21 15.57
CA SER A 220 -3.26 3.79 15.91
C SER A 220 -4.60 3.05 15.72
N VAL A 221 -5.71 3.61 16.23
CA VAL A 221 -7.06 3.02 16.08
C VAL A 221 -7.48 2.95 14.60
N VAL A 222 -7.30 4.01 13.82
CA VAL A 222 -7.64 4.03 12.39
C VAL A 222 -6.79 3.01 11.61
N GLY A 223 -5.49 2.91 11.93
CA GLY A 223 -4.60 1.91 11.36
C GLY A 223 -5.03 0.48 11.69
N ALA A 224 -5.46 0.23 12.93
CA ALA A 224 -5.97 -1.08 13.35
C ALA A 224 -7.27 -1.46 12.63
N ILE A 225 -8.23 -0.53 12.51
CA ILE A 225 -9.48 -0.73 11.76
C ILE A 225 -9.18 -1.04 10.29
N PHE A 226 -8.29 -0.27 9.67
CA PHE A 226 -7.84 -0.52 8.30
C PHE A 226 -7.26 -1.94 8.16
N PHE A 227 -6.39 -2.36 9.07
CA PHE A 227 -5.75 -3.67 9.03
C PHE A 227 -6.73 -4.83 9.25
N ILE A 228 -7.68 -4.69 10.18
CA ILE A 228 -8.73 -5.70 10.41
C ILE A 228 -9.54 -5.91 9.14
N ILE A 229 -10.00 -4.82 8.52
CA ILE A 229 -10.85 -4.87 7.32
C ILE A 229 -10.05 -5.35 6.10
N PHE A 230 -8.76 -4.99 6.01
CA PHE A 230 -7.82 -5.54 5.05
C PHE A 230 -7.71 -7.08 5.18
N CYS A 231 -7.62 -7.60 6.41
CA CYS A 231 -7.59 -9.04 6.64
C CYS A 231 -8.91 -9.72 6.24
N VAL A 232 -10.05 -9.11 6.59
CA VAL A 232 -11.38 -9.62 6.17
C VAL A 232 -11.49 -9.69 4.66
N GLY A 233 -11.07 -8.66 3.93
CA GLY A 233 -11.07 -8.66 2.46
C GLY A 233 -10.15 -9.73 1.87
N SER A 234 -9.01 -10.00 2.51
CA SER A 234 -8.09 -11.07 2.10
C SER A 234 -8.66 -12.48 2.33
N ILE A 235 -9.48 -12.67 3.36
CA ILE A 235 -10.22 -13.93 3.60
C ILE A 235 -11.37 -14.10 2.60
N ALA A 236 -12.08 -13.01 2.28
CA ALA A 236 -13.19 -13.03 1.34
C ALA A 236 -12.73 -13.19 -0.12
N SER A 237 -11.56 -12.64 -0.48
CA SER A 237 -11.07 -12.58 -1.86
C SER A 237 -11.08 -13.93 -2.60
N PRO A 238 -10.53 -15.05 -2.07
CA PRO A 238 -10.53 -16.33 -2.76
C PRO A 238 -11.92 -16.98 -2.89
N GLN A 239 -12.88 -16.63 -2.05
CA GLN A 239 -14.21 -17.23 -2.06
C GLN A 239 -15.00 -16.89 -3.34
N PHE A 240 -14.66 -15.76 -3.98
CA PHE A 240 -15.24 -15.35 -5.26
C PHE A 240 -14.62 -16.05 -6.47
N TRP A 241 -13.55 -16.83 -6.27
CA TRP A 241 -12.82 -17.55 -7.30
C TRP A 241 -12.98 -19.06 -7.09
N GLN A 242 -14.15 -19.57 -7.45
CA GLN A 242 -14.49 -20.98 -7.28
C GLN A 242 -14.04 -21.82 -8.49
N ALA A 243 -13.63 -23.07 -8.24
CA ALA A 243 -13.26 -24.02 -9.30
C ALA A 243 -14.41 -24.27 -10.28
N ALA A 244 -15.67 -24.17 -9.84
CA ALA A 244 -16.85 -24.29 -10.68
C ALA A 244 -16.96 -23.19 -11.75
N ASP A 245 -16.33 -22.04 -11.54
CA ASP A 245 -16.32 -20.93 -12.50
C ASP A 245 -15.09 -20.95 -13.44
N ALA A 246 -14.26 -22.00 -13.36
CA ALA A 246 -13.15 -22.21 -14.29
C ALA A 246 -13.67 -22.44 -15.73
N PRO A 247 -12.89 -22.11 -16.77
CA PRO A 247 -11.53 -21.52 -16.74
C PRO A 247 -11.51 -19.99 -16.68
N ARG A 248 -12.68 -19.33 -16.76
CA ARG A 248 -12.77 -17.87 -16.97
C ARG A 248 -12.90 -17.07 -15.67
N TYR A 249 -13.33 -17.72 -14.58
CA TYR A 249 -13.54 -17.14 -13.26
C TYR A 249 -14.31 -15.81 -13.31
N ARG A 250 -15.40 -15.78 -14.09
CA ARG A 250 -16.13 -14.55 -14.45
C ARG A 250 -16.60 -13.77 -13.22
N LYS A 251 -17.05 -14.47 -12.16
CA LYS A 251 -17.48 -13.85 -10.90
C LYS A 251 -16.32 -13.09 -10.23
N GLY A 252 -15.16 -13.73 -10.10
CA GLY A 252 -13.95 -13.10 -9.54
C GLY A 252 -13.48 -11.88 -10.34
N CYS A 253 -13.55 -11.95 -11.67
CA CYS A 253 -13.23 -10.81 -12.54
C CYS A 253 -14.20 -9.63 -12.36
N ILE A 254 -15.52 -9.90 -12.27
CA ILE A 254 -16.53 -8.87 -12.03
C ILE A 254 -16.30 -8.21 -10.66
N VAL A 255 -16.11 -8.99 -9.60
CA VAL A 255 -15.82 -8.47 -8.25
C VAL A 255 -14.57 -7.60 -8.26
N SER A 256 -13.53 -8.01 -9.01
CA SER A 256 -12.30 -7.23 -9.15
C SER A 256 -12.55 -5.88 -9.82
N VAL A 257 -13.28 -5.85 -10.95
CA VAL A 257 -13.64 -4.61 -11.64
C VAL A 257 -14.48 -3.69 -10.75
N CYS A 258 -15.50 -4.23 -10.08
CA CYS A 258 -16.33 -3.46 -9.14
C CYS A 258 -15.50 -2.89 -7.99
N SER A 259 -14.59 -3.69 -7.42
CA SER A 259 -13.72 -3.25 -6.31
C SER A 259 -12.81 -2.10 -6.73
N TRP A 260 -12.17 -2.21 -7.91
CA TRP A 260 -11.33 -1.13 -8.44
C TRP A 260 -12.13 0.13 -8.80
N ALA A 261 -13.33 -0.03 -9.36
CA ALA A 261 -14.22 1.09 -9.65
C ALA A 261 -14.64 1.83 -8.37
N VAL A 262 -14.99 1.09 -7.31
CA VAL A 262 -15.31 1.68 -5.99
C VAL A 262 -14.08 2.35 -5.38
N LEU A 263 -12.89 1.77 -5.50
CA LEU A 263 -11.67 2.43 -5.02
C LEU A 263 -11.42 3.76 -5.76
N LEU A 264 -11.63 3.78 -7.07
CA LEU A 264 -11.47 4.97 -7.91
C LEU A 264 -12.44 6.07 -7.48
N THR A 265 -13.72 5.74 -7.28
CA THR A 265 -14.71 6.70 -6.79
C THR A 265 -14.39 7.18 -5.39
N MET A 266 -13.93 6.31 -4.49
CA MET A 266 -13.52 6.69 -3.13
C MET A 266 -12.32 7.65 -3.12
N LEU A 267 -11.33 7.44 -3.99
CA LEU A 267 -10.21 8.39 -4.15
C LEU A 267 -10.67 9.74 -4.68
N MET A 268 -11.61 9.78 -5.62
CA MET A 268 -12.21 11.01 -6.13
C MET A 268 -13.02 11.74 -5.05
N THR A 269 -13.81 11.00 -4.26
CA THR A 269 -14.54 11.55 -3.09
C THR A 269 -13.56 12.09 -2.05
N PHE A 270 -12.46 11.40 -1.78
CA PHE A 270 -11.41 11.87 -0.87
C PHE A 270 -10.78 13.17 -1.39
N LEU A 271 -10.42 13.23 -2.68
CA LEU A 271 -9.87 14.43 -3.30
C LEU A 271 -10.82 15.63 -3.18
N PHE A 272 -12.11 15.44 -3.49
CA PHE A 272 -13.11 16.51 -3.41
C PHE A 272 -13.34 16.98 -1.97
N THR A 273 -13.46 16.04 -1.02
CA THR A 273 -13.67 16.37 0.40
C THR A 273 -12.43 17.04 1.02
N ALA A 274 -11.22 16.63 0.63
CA ALA A 274 -9.97 17.27 1.02
C ALA A 274 -9.89 18.71 0.49
N LYS A 275 -10.14 18.93 -0.81
CA LYS A 275 -10.16 20.28 -1.41
C LYS A 275 -11.22 21.18 -0.78
N ARG A 276 -12.44 20.68 -0.60
CA ARG A 276 -13.52 21.44 0.05
C ARG A 276 -13.18 21.78 1.49
N SER A 277 -12.56 20.86 2.23
CA SER A 277 -12.14 21.12 3.61
C SER A 277 -11.00 22.14 3.68
N ASN A 278 -10.05 22.10 2.75
CA ASN A 278 -8.96 23.07 2.69
C ASN A 278 -9.50 24.46 2.31
N ALA A 279 -10.37 24.56 1.30
CA ALA A 279 -10.99 25.84 0.90
C ALA A 279 -11.81 26.47 2.05
N LYS A 280 -12.58 25.67 2.80
CA LYS A 280 -13.29 26.17 3.99
C LYS A 280 -12.35 26.68 5.09
N ARG A 281 -11.18 26.06 5.26
CA ARG A 281 -10.16 26.50 6.23
C ARG A 281 -9.44 27.76 5.74
N ASP A 282 -9.20 27.87 4.44
CA ASP A 282 -8.59 29.05 3.82
C ASP A 282 -9.50 30.28 3.93
N LEU A 283 -10.81 30.11 3.73
CA LEU A 283 -11.81 31.18 3.94
C LEU A 283 -11.84 31.65 5.40
N LYS A 284 -11.88 30.71 6.35
CA LYS A 284 -11.85 31.05 7.79
C LYS A 284 -10.55 31.77 8.19
N ALA A 285 -9.43 31.37 7.61
CA ALA A 285 -8.14 32.02 7.86
C ALA A 285 -8.05 33.44 7.25
N GLN A 286 -8.91 33.77 6.29
CA GLN A 286 -9.03 35.13 5.71
C GLN A 286 -10.04 36.01 6.47
N GLU A 287 -11.10 35.42 7.04
CA GLU A 287 -12.15 36.15 7.77
C GLU A 287 -11.75 36.56 9.19
N ASP A 288 -10.92 35.76 9.87
CA ASP A 288 -10.42 36.09 11.21
C ASP A 288 -8.93 36.51 11.17
N SER A 289 -8.64 37.80 11.40
CA SER A 289 -7.27 38.26 11.64
C SER A 289 -6.65 37.63 12.90
N ASP A 290 -7.49 37.22 13.86
CA ASP A 290 -7.08 36.53 15.09
C ASP A 290 -6.80 35.02 14.86
N TYR A 291 -7.17 34.43 13.71
CA TYR A 291 -6.69 33.09 13.31
C TYR A 291 -5.19 33.10 12.96
N SER A 292 -4.62 34.28 12.65
CA SER A 292 -3.19 34.45 12.44
C SER A 292 -2.42 34.53 13.78
N GLU A 293 -3.01 35.17 14.81
CA GLU A 293 -2.39 35.45 16.12
C GLU A 293 -2.72 34.42 17.23
N GLN A 294 -3.93 33.87 17.31
CA GLN A 294 -4.27 32.73 18.21
C GLN A 294 -3.66 31.40 17.74
N GLY A 295 -2.95 31.42 16.62
CA GLY A 295 -2.01 30.37 16.26
C GLY A 295 -0.81 30.38 17.19
N VAL A 296 -1.04 30.05 18.47
CA VAL A 296 0.00 29.48 19.34
C VAL A 296 0.79 28.55 18.43
N PRO A 297 2.11 28.75 18.25
CA PRO A 297 2.91 27.82 17.45
C PRO A 297 2.55 26.45 18.00
N VAL A 298 1.90 25.61 17.18
CA VAL A 298 1.43 24.27 17.58
C VAL A 298 2.53 23.74 18.46
N SER A 299 2.28 23.70 19.78
CA SER A 299 3.38 23.43 20.67
C SER A 299 3.87 22.06 20.21
N VAL A 300 5.19 21.87 20.18
CA VAL A 300 5.78 20.58 19.83
C VAL A 300 5.16 19.43 20.68
N ASP A 301 4.43 19.81 21.74
CA ASP A 301 3.64 19.08 22.71
C ASP A 301 2.10 19.02 22.54
N SER A 302 1.47 19.50 21.47
CA SER A 302 -0.01 19.40 21.37
C SER A 302 -0.43 18.18 20.54
N ASP A 303 -0.84 17.08 21.20
CA ASP A 303 -1.43 15.87 20.58
C ASP A 303 -2.87 16.13 20.12
N HIS A 304 -3.01 17.10 19.23
CA HIS A 304 -4.28 17.56 18.69
C HIS A 304 -4.65 16.73 17.45
N THR A 305 -5.92 16.35 17.35
CA THR A 305 -6.45 15.69 16.14
C THR A 305 -6.54 16.69 14.99
N GLU A 306 -6.66 16.20 13.76
CA GLU A 306 -6.77 17.07 12.57
C GLU A 306 -8.02 17.97 12.59
N ARG A 307 -9.02 17.64 13.43
CA ARG A 307 -10.18 18.49 13.68
C ARG A 307 -9.88 19.62 14.66
N GLN A 308 -9.00 19.38 15.62
CA GLN A 308 -8.58 20.35 16.63
C GLN A 308 -7.49 21.30 16.10
N ASP A 309 -6.67 20.84 15.15
CA ASP A 309 -5.64 21.67 14.51
C ASP A 309 -6.23 22.50 13.35
N CYS A 310 -6.41 23.80 13.61
CA CYS A 310 -6.91 24.78 12.64
C CYS A 310 -5.95 25.05 11.48
N ARG A 311 -4.63 24.89 11.67
CA ARG A 311 -3.61 25.09 10.61
C ARG A 311 -3.39 23.85 9.76
N PHE A 312 -3.93 22.70 10.15
CA PHE A 312 -3.79 21.46 9.39
C PHE A 312 -4.44 21.56 8.00
N ARG A 313 -3.71 21.13 6.96
CA ARG A 313 -4.19 21.02 5.59
C ARG A 313 -4.14 19.58 5.12
N TYR A 314 -5.23 19.12 4.51
CA TYR A 314 -5.30 17.77 3.97
C TYR A 314 -4.43 17.67 2.72
N THR A 315 -3.51 16.72 2.74
CA THR A 315 -2.70 16.34 1.59
C THR A 315 -3.53 15.53 0.61
N HIS A 316 -3.61 16.02 -0.62
CA HIS A 316 -4.37 15.45 -1.72
C HIS A 316 -3.51 15.37 -3.00
#